data_AF-A0AAU6XMQ8-F1
#
_entry.id   AF-A0AAU6XMQ8-F1
#
_cell.length_a   1.000
_cell.length_b   1.000
_cell.length_c   1.000
_cell.angle_alpha   90.00
_cell.angle_beta   90.00
_cell.angle_gamma   90.00
#
_symmetry.space_group_name_H-M   'P 1'
#
loop_
_entity.id
_entity.type
_entity.pdbx_description
1 polymer ?
#
loop_
_entity_poly.entity_id
_entity_poly.type
_entity_poly.pdbx_seq_one_letter_code
_entity_poly.pdbx_strand_id
1 'polypeptide(L)'
;MPGGTTESTYDDPTGWPAVALFSVAGMAHGLAVSPGSGADQCHSTGTYYLNHICSSYYTGKFWGLDDAPDDGDGSLPAPAGLTVTGTTGTGASLSWSAVNGAASYAVYRDGTRPAPRRSDVHRHRPERGHRLPLHGRRDRLLRRRGGC
;
A
#
# COMPACT_ATOMS: atom_id res chain seq x y z
N MET A 1 -2.20 -23.52 2.66
CA MET A 1 -1.70 -22.76 3.81
C MET A 1 -1.17 -23.71 4.88
N PRO A 2 -0.36 -23.28 5.85
CA PRO A 2 0.11 -24.15 6.95
C PRO A 2 -1.02 -24.60 7.88
N GLY A 3 -0.72 -25.60 8.73
CA GLY A 3 -1.62 -26.01 9.83
C GLY A 3 -2.96 -26.63 9.41
N GLY A 4 -3.07 -27.20 8.20
CA GLY A 4 -4.32 -27.76 7.69
C GLY A 4 -5.37 -26.70 7.32
N THR A 5 -4.92 -25.49 6.99
CA THR A 5 -5.81 -24.34 6.76
C THR A 5 -6.21 -24.19 5.30
N THR A 6 -7.49 -23.89 5.07
CA THR A 6 -8.02 -23.43 3.78
C THR A 6 -8.45 -21.97 3.88
N GLU A 7 -8.29 -21.23 2.79
CA GLU A 7 -8.72 -19.84 2.65
C GLU A 7 -9.87 -19.78 1.64
N SER A 8 -10.86 -18.96 1.93
CA SER A 8 -11.94 -18.61 1.00
C SER A 8 -12.18 -17.11 1.06
N THR A 9 -12.22 -16.48 -0.11
CA THR A 9 -12.37 -15.03 -0.24
C THR A 9 -13.71 -14.70 -0.86
N TYR A 10 -14.35 -13.67 -0.34
CA TYR A 10 -15.65 -13.19 -0.81
C TYR A 10 -15.52 -11.74 -1.25
N ASP A 11 -15.85 -11.51 -2.52
CA ASP A 11 -15.76 -10.19 -3.13
C ASP A 11 -17.04 -9.38 -2.88
N ASP A 12 -16.90 -8.05 -2.82
CA ASP A 12 -18.00 -7.10 -2.81
C ASP A 12 -18.65 -6.95 -4.21
N PRO A 13 -19.75 -6.18 -4.37
CA PRO A 13 -20.40 -5.97 -5.67
C PRO A 13 -19.51 -5.30 -6.73
N THR A 14 -18.39 -4.70 -6.33
CA THR A 14 -17.42 -4.07 -7.22
C THR A 14 -16.26 -4.99 -7.60
N GLY A 15 -16.28 -6.25 -7.13
CA GLY A 15 -15.31 -7.29 -7.46
C GLY A 15 -14.03 -7.23 -6.63
N TRP A 16 -14.06 -6.56 -5.46
CA TRP A 16 -12.93 -6.49 -4.54
C TRP A 16 -13.11 -7.43 -3.35
N PRO A 17 -12.06 -8.16 -2.92
CA PRO A 17 -12.08 -8.95 -1.70
C PRO A 17 -12.51 -8.13 -0.47
N ALA A 18 -13.65 -8.48 0.12
CA ALA A 18 -14.17 -7.80 1.31
C ALA A 18 -14.09 -8.67 2.57
N VAL A 19 -14.10 -10.00 2.41
CA VAL A 19 -13.98 -10.96 3.50
C VAL A 19 -13.03 -12.07 3.11
N ALA A 20 -12.10 -12.43 3.99
CA ALA A 20 -11.36 -13.68 3.94
C ALA A 20 -11.76 -14.58 5.12
N LEU A 21 -12.10 -15.83 4.81
CA LEU A 21 -12.39 -16.89 5.77
C LEU A 21 -11.23 -17.88 5.79
N PHE A 22 -10.60 -18.01 6.94
CA PHE A 22 -9.57 -19.02 7.19
C PHE A 22 -10.17 -20.15 8.02
N SER A 23 -10.30 -21.33 7.41
CA SER A 23 -10.81 -22.53 8.09
C SER A 23 -9.64 -23.44 8.46
N VAL A 24 -9.51 -23.74 9.74
CA VAL A 24 -8.38 -24.53 10.26
C VAL A 24 -8.84 -25.91 10.68
N ALA A 25 -8.45 -26.93 9.91
CA ALA A 25 -8.90 -28.30 10.16
C ALA A 25 -8.42 -28.81 11.54
N GLY A 26 -9.33 -29.42 12.30
CA GLY A 26 -9.02 -30.04 13.60
C GLY A 26 -8.78 -29.05 14.74
N MET A 27 -8.94 -27.74 14.52
CA MET A 27 -8.87 -26.75 15.59
C MET A 27 -10.16 -26.73 16.39
N ALA A 28 -10.06 -26.88 17.71
CA ALA A 28 -11.15 -26.65 18.64
C ALA A 28 -11.29 -25.15 18.96
N HIS A 29 -11.55 -24.79 20.21
CA HIS A 29 -11.60 -23.38 20.63
C HIS A 29 -10.20 -22.89 21.02
N GLY A 30 -9.75 -21.82 20.38
CA GLY A 30 -8.46 -21.18 20.71
C GLY A 30 -8.04 -20.17 19.66
N LEU A 31 -6.97 -19.44 19.95
CA LEU A 31 -6.28 -18.61 18.98
C LEU A 31 -5.32 -19.47 18.15
N ALA A 32 -5.40 -19.33 16.83
CA ALA A 32 -4.42 -19.91 15.93
C ALA A 32 -3.09 -19.15 16.06
N VAL A 33 -2.01 -19.87 16.38
CA VAL A 33 -0.65 -19.34 16.35
C VAL A 33 0.25 -20.22 15.50
N SER A 34 1.24 -19.63 14.84
CA SER A 34 2.34 -20.37 14.21
C SER A 34 3.58 -20.16 15.10
N PRO A 35 4.14 -21.20 15.72
CA PRO A 35 5.19 -21.00 16.71
C PRO A 35 6.50 -20.47 16.12
N GLY A 36 7.11 -19.49 16.78
CA GLY A 36 8.44 -18.95 16.48
C GLY A 36 8.48 -17.42 16.48
N SER A 37 9.61 -16.86 16.06
CA SER A 37 9.89 -15.41 16.15
C SER A 37 9.81 -14.66 14.82
N GLY A 38 9.46 -15.34 13.73
CA GLY A 38 9.27 -14.73 12.41
C GLY A 38 7.99 -13.90 12.34
N ALA A 39 7.88 -13.03 11.33
CA ALA A 39 6.69 -12.19 11.14
C ALA A 39 5.41 -13.01 10.86
N ASP A 40 5.55 -14.18 10.24
CA ASP A 40 4.49 -15.17 10.02
C ASP A 40 4.32 -16.16 11.19
N GLN A 41 5.02 -15.91 12.31
CA GLN A 41 5.06 -16.79 13.47
C GLN A 41 4.66 -16.02 14.74
N CYS A 42 3.40 -16.21 15.14
CA CYS A 42 2.73 -15.64 16.31
C CYS A 42 3.26 -16.16 17.67
N HIS A 43 4.57 -16.24 17.84
CA HIS A 43 5.25 -16.57 19.09
C HIS A 43 5.04 -18.00 19.61
N SER A 44 4.53 -18.23 20.82
CA SER A 44 4.50 -19.56 21.44
C SER A 44 3.08 -20.11 21.57
N THR A 45 2.97 -21.43 21.65
CA THR A 45 1.71 -22.13 21.96
C THR A 45 1.40 -22.15 23.45
N GLY A 46 0.17 -22.53 23.78
CA GLY A 46 -0.36 -22.69 25.13
C GLY A 46 -1.74 -23.33 25.10
N THR A 47 -2.39 -23.46 26.25
CA THR A 47 -3.68 -24.16 26.38
C THR A 47 -4.76 -23.66 25.41
N TYR A 48 -4.77 -22.35 25.12
CA TYR A 48 -5.70 -21.71 24.20
C TYR A 48 -5.00 -21.09 22.97
N TYR A 49 -3.72 -21.40 22.76
CA TYR A 49 -2.91 -20.92 21.64
C TYR A 49 -2.38 -22.14 20.89
N LEU A 50 -3.12 -22.54 19.86
CA LEU A 50 -2.92 -23.82 19.18
C LEU A 50 -2.02 -23.66 17.95
N ASN A 51 -1.14 -24.64 17.73
CA ASN A 51 -0.15 -24.62 16.66
C ASN A 51 -0.80 -24.87 15.28
N HIS A 52 -1.14 -23.78 14.58
CA HIS A 52 -1.71 -23.81 13.24
C HIS A 52 -1.19 -22.66 12.35
N ILE A 53 -1.92 -21.56 12.24
CA ILE A 53 -1.56 -20.38 11.45
C ILE A 53 -1.43 -19.18 12.37
N CYS A 54 -0.62 -18.19 12.00
CA CYS A 54 -0.64 -16.89 12.66
C CYS A 54 -1.84 -16.08 12.12
N SER A 55 -3.03 -16.23 12.73
CA SER A 55 -4.27 -15.64 12.19
C SER A 55 -4.21 -14.12 12.07
N SER A 56 -3.57 -13.45 13.03
CA SER A 56 -3.35 -12.00 13.00
C SER A 56 -2.45 -11.57 11.83
N TYR A 57 -1.42 -12.35 11.49
CA TYR A 57 -0.57 -12.07 10.34
C TYR A 57 -1.34 -12.15 9.03
N TYR A 58 -2.11 -13.22 8.82
CA TYR A 58 -2.92 -13.36 7.61
C TYR A 58 -4.06 -12.34 7.53
N THR A 59 -4.61 -11.92 8.68
CA THR A 59 -5.53 -10.78 8.75
C THR A 59 -4.83 -9.49 8.30
N GLY A 60 -3.61 -9.24 8.80
CA GLY A 60 -2.81 -8.08 8.39
C GLY A 60 -2.52 -8.07 6.88
N LYS A 61 -2.14 -9.23 6.32
CA LYS A 61 -1.93 -9.40 4.88
C LYS A 61 -3.18 -9.16 4.04
N PHE A 62 -4.33 -9.67 4.48
CA PHE A 62 -5.58 -9.48 3.77
C PHE A 62 -5.93 -8.00 3.61
N TRP A 63 -5.63 -7.19 4.63
CA TRP A 63 -5.85 -5.74 4.61
C TRP A 63 -4.65 -4.95 4.03
N GLY A 64 -3.60 -5.61 3.55
CA GLY A 64 -2.41 -4.97 3.00
C GLY A 64 -1.60 -4.16 4.03
N LEU A 65 -1.60 -4.59 5.29
CA LEU A 65 -0.86 -3.92 6.38
C LEU A 65 0.63 -4.27 6.40
N ASP A 66 1.06 -5.29 5.65
CA ASP A 66 2.46 -5.74 5.53
C ASP A 66 3.31 -4.91 4.55
N ASP A 67 2.66 -4.07 3.73
CA ASP A 67 3.32 -3.06 2.88
C ASP A 67 3.40 -1.67 3.54
N ALA A 68 2.97 -1.55 4.80
CA ALA A 68 3.19 -0.33 5.57
C ALA A 68 4.68 -0.24 5.94
N PRO A 69 5.41 0.81 5.54
CA PRO A 69 6.75 1.01 6.05
C PRO A 69 6.69 1.13 7.57
N ASP A 70 7.54 0.35 8.24
CA ASP A 70 7.82 0.39 9.68
C ASP A 70 8.48 1.73 10.06
N ASP A 71 7.73 2.83 10.01
CA ASP A 71 8.20 4.16 10.45
C ASP A 71 7.58 4.59 11.79
N GLY A 72 6.80 3.73 12.44
CA GLY A 72 6.18 4.04 13.74
C GLY A 72 5.18 5.21 13.75
N ASP A 73 4.97 5.91 12.62
CA ASP A 73 4.04 7.04 12.49
C ASP A 73 3.16 7.00 11.22
N GLY A 74 3.30 5.96 10.38
CA GLY A 74 2.54 5.84 9.14
C GLY A 74 2.89 6.89 8.07
N SER A 75 4.02 7.58 8.18
CA SER A 75 4.42 8.68 7.30
C SER A 75 5.52 8.23 6.34
N LEU A 76 5.15 7.87 5.11
CA LEU A 76 6.10 7.55 4.02
C LEU A 76 7.19 8.63 3.88
N PRO A 77 8.42 8.41 3.43
CA PRO A 77 9.34 9.50 3.12
C PRO A 77 8.86 10.34 1.92
N ALA A 78 9.32 11.59 1.82
CA ALA A 78 9.07 12.40 0.63
C ALA A 78 9.83 11.83 -0.58
N PRO A 79 9.27 11.88 -1.81
CA PRO A 79 9.97 11.38 -2.99
C PRO A 79 11.23 12.20 -3.28
N ALA A 80 12.34 11.50 -3.54
CA ALA A 80 13.60 12.13 -3.92
C ALA A 80 13.67 12.39 -5.44
N GLY A 81 14.63 13.21 -5.86
CA GLY A 81 14.95 13.37 -7.28
C GLY A 81 13.88 14.08 -8.12
N LEU A 82 13.03 14.92 -7.50
CA LEU A 82 12.06 15.71 -8.26
C LEU A 82 12.78 16.63 -9.26
N THR A 83 12.49 16.43 -10.54
CA THR A 83 13.08 17.18 -11.64
C THR A 83 12.03 17.54 -12.68
N VAL A 84 12.23 18.68 -13.36
CA VAL A 84 11.46 19.08 -14.53
C VAL A 84 12.14 18.50 -15.77
N THR A 85 11.43 17.66 -16.51
CA THR A 85 11.96 16.98 -17.71
C THR A 85 11.57 17.67 -19.02
N GLY A 86 10.67 18.66 -18.95
CA GLY A 86 10.34 19.50 -20.10
C GLY A 86 9.33 20.59 -19.75
N THR A 87 9.28 21.65 -20.54
CA THR A 87 8.33 22.76 -20.39
C THR A 87 7.77 23.17 -21.75
N THR A 88 6.54 23.68 -21.76
CA THR A 88 5.96 24.39 -22.93
C THR A 88 5.36 25.71 -22.45
N GLY A 89 4.83 26.54 -23.36
CA GLY A 89 4.24 27.83 -22.97
C GLY A 89 3.04 27.69 -22.03
N THR A 90 2.27 26.61 -22.22
CA THR A 90 1.40 26.16 -21.16
C THR A 90 2.14 25.19 -20.27
N GLY A 91 3.02 24.30 -20.77
CA GLY A 91 3.68 23.02 -20.34
C GLY A 91 4.67 22.90 -19.12
N ALA A 92 4.61 21.86 -18.29
CA ALA A 92 5.69 21.25 -17.48
C ALA A 92 5.53 19.71 -17.38
N SER A 93 6.60 18.96 -17.58
CA SER A 93 6.69 17.51 -17.31
C SER A 93 7.61 17.29 -16.11
N LEU A 94 7.23 16.37 -15.22
CA LEU A 94 7.95 16.11 -13.96
C LEU A 94 8.37 14.64 -13.88
N SER A 95 9.50 14.38 -13.24
CA SER A 95 9.99 13.04 -12.89
C SER A 95 10.51 13.03 -11.45
N TRP A 96 10.36 11.91 -10.75
CA TRP A 96 10.87 11.69 -9.39
C TRP A 96 11.09 10.20 -9.13
N SER A 97 11.85 9.87 -8.10
CA SER A 97 12.04 8.49 -7.64
C SER A 97 10.79 7.99 -6.90
N ALA A 98 10.30 6.80 -7.27
CA ALA A 98 9.16 6.19 -6.60
C ALA A 98 9.50 5.82 -5.15
N VAL A 99 8.54 6.01 -4.24
CA VAL A 99 8.63 5.59 -2.84
C VAL A 99 7.87 4.28 -2.69
N ASN A 100 8.51 3.26 -2.11
CA ASN A 100 7.86 1.98 -1.84
C ASN A 100 6.64 2.19 -0.91
N GLY A 101 5.53 1.52 -1.19
CA GLY A 101 4.27 1.70 -0.45
C GLY A 101 3.48 2.99 -0.76
N ALA A 102 3.92 3.84 -1.70
CA ALA A 102 3.18 5.04 -2.08
C ALA A 102 2.08 4.74 -3.12
N ALA A 103 0.82 4.86 -2.71
CA ALA A 103 -0.34 4.68 -3.60
C ALA A 103 -0.53 5.85 -4.60
N SER A 104 -0.14 7.08 -4.22
CA SER A 104 -0.31 8.28 -5.06
C SER A 104 0.60 9.44 -4.63
N TYR A 105 0.74 10.43 -5.52
CA TYR A 105 1.48 11.67 -5.28
C TYR A 105 0.58 12.89 -5.49
N ALA A 106 0.80 13.95 -4.70
CA ALA A 106 0.16 15.24 -4.85
C ALA A 106 1.19 16.32 -5.17
N VAL A 107 1.11 16.87 -6.38
CA VAL A 107 1.98 17.96 -6.84
C VAL A 107 1.42 19.28 -6.33
N TYR A 108 2.29 20.12 -5.72
CA TYR A 108 1.93 21.47 -5.31
C TYR A 108 2.82 22.49 -6.03
N ARG A 109 2.18 23.55 -6.50
CA ARG A 109 2.85 24.75 -7.00
C ARG A 109 2.54 25.89 -6.05
N ASP A 110 3.57 26.58 -5.57
CA ASP A 110 3.43 27.68 -4.61
C ASP A 110 2.57 27.31 -3.38
N GLY A 111 2.72 26.08 -2.90
CA GLY A 111 1.95 25.55 -1.77
C GLY A 111 0.49 25.21 -2.08
N THR A 112 0.02 25.43 -3.30
CA THR A 112 -1.35 25.13 -3.73
C THR A 112 -1.37 23.89 -4.61
N ARG A 113 -2.31 22.97 -4.38
CA ARG A 113 -2.49 21.80 -5.23
C ARG A 113 -3.26 22.23 -6.48
N PRO A 114 -2.71 22.10 -7.70
CA PRO A 114 -3.46 22.36 -8.93
C PRO A 114 -4.66 21.40 -9.01
N ALA A 115 -5.76 21.86 -9.59
CA ALA A 115 -6.90 20.99 -9.86
C ALA A 115 -6.45 19.80 -10.73
N PRO A 116 -6.83 18.56 -10.38
CA PRO A 116 -6.45 17.39 -11.18
C PRO A 116 -7.00 17.56 -12.60
N ARG A 117 -6.12 17.53 -13.60
CA ARG A 117 -6.55 17.34 -14.99
C ARG A 117 -6.56 15.85 -15.27
N ARG A 118 -7.48 15.39 -16.12
CA ARG A 118 -7.76 13.97 -16.44
C ARG A 118 -6.55 13.13 -16.92
N SER A 119 -5.34 13.68 -17.00
CA SER A 119 -4.09 12.98 -17.27
C SER A 119 -3.31 12.54 -16.02
N ASP A 120 -3.72 12.91 -14.81
CA ASP A 120 -2.92 12.74 -13.58
C ASP A 120 -3.10 11.39 -12.88
N VAL A 121 -3.23 10.29 -13.63
CA VAL A 121 -3.17 8.93 -13.08
C VAL A 121 -1.89 8.25 -13.57
N HIS A 122 -0.82 8.34 -12.79
CA HIS A 122 0.28 7.38 -12.91
C HIS A 122 -0.16 6.07 -12.24
N ARG A 123 -0.97 5.27 -12.95
CA ARG A 123 -1.08 3.84 -12.67
C ARG A 123 0.14 3.18 -13.29
N HIS A 124 0.78 2.29 -12.53
CA HIS A 124 1.91 1.48 -12.95
C HIS A 124 1.71 0.94 -14.39
N ARG A 125 2.36 1.61 -15.35
CA ARG A 125 2.76 1.04 -16.64
C ARG A 125 4.10 1.65 -17.01
N PRO A 126 5.14 0.83 -17.26
CA PRO A 126 6.36 1.34 -17.85
C PRO A 126 6.01 1.83 -19.26
N GLU A 127 6.65 2.93 -19.67
CA GLU A 127 6.56 3.52 -21.01
C GLU A 127 5.24 4.22 -21.40
N ARG A 128 5.12 5.51 -21.04
CA ARG A 128 4.91 6.64 -21.98
C ARG A 128 4.70 7.96 -21.24
N GLY A 129 5.56 8.93 -21.54
CA GLY A 129 5.54 10.26 -20.94
C GLY A 129 4.32 11.09 -21.35
N HIS A 130 3.70 11.77 -20.37
CA HIS A 130 2.63 12.72 -20.64
C HIS A 130 2.80 14.05 -19.87
N ARG A 131 2.52 15.13 -20.61
CA ARG A 131 2.80 16.56 -20.39
C ARG A 131 1.74 17.20 -19.49
N LEU A 132 2.15 17.97 -18.48
CA LEU A 132 1.30 18.98 -17.83
C LEU A 132 1.69 20.39 -18.29
N PRO A 133 1.03 21.47 -17.82
CA PRO A 133 1.39 22.86 -18.05
C PRO A 133 1.82 23.76 -16.85
N LEU A 134 3.03 24.43 -16.83
CA LEU A 134 3.24 25.92 -16.61
C LEU A 134 4.67 26.40 -16.19
N HIS A 135 4.90 27.69 -16.46
CA HIS A 135 6.08 28.54 -16.20
C HIS A 135 6.63 28.53 -14.76
N GLY A 136 7.95 28.76 -14.67
CA GLY A 136 8.78 28.43 -13.51
C GLY A 136 8.57 29.27 -12.25
N ARG A 137 8.45 28.58 -11.11
CA ARG A 137 9.45 28.51 -10.01
C ARG A 137 8.94 27.53 -8.93
N ARG A 138 9.88 26.73 -8.41
CA ARG A 138 9.88 25.86 -7.20
C ARG A 138 8.56 25.15 -6.84
N ASP A 139 8.36 23.97 -7.43
CA ASP A 139 7.31 23.02 -7.08
C ASP A 139 7.70 22.17 -5.84
N ARG A 140 6.72 21.87 -4.98
CA ARG A 140 6.86 21.00 -3.79
C ARG A 140 5.94 19.79 -3.96
N LEU A 141 6.47 18.57 -3.80
CA LEU A 141 5.71 17.33 -3.94
C LEU A 141 5.40 16.76 -2.54
N LEU A 142 4.13 16.44 -2.27
CA LEU A 142 3.71 15.76 -1.06
C LEU A 142 2.98 14.47 -1.43
N ARG A 143 3.23 13.38 -0.70
CA ARG A 143 2.52 12.10 -0.91
C ARG A 143 1.18 12.09 -0.17
N ARG A 144 0.21 11.33 -0.67
CA ARG A 144 -1.01 10.98 0.06
C ARG A 144 -1.11 9.47 0.14
N ARG A 145 -1.27 8.94 1.36
CA ARG A 145 -1.81 7.59 1.53
C ARG A 145 -3.25 7.60 1.03
N GLY A 146 -3.60 6.64 0.19
CA GLY A 146 -5.00 6.33 -0.07
C GLY A 146 -5.54 5.64 1.17
N GLY A 147 -6.43 6.31 1.90
CA GLY A 147 -7.33 5.64 2.84
C GLY A 147 -8.56 5.19 2.06
N CYS A 148 -9.05 4.00 2.40
CA CYS A 148 -10.43 3.62 2.15
C CYS A 148 -11.40 4.67 2.69
#